data_AF-A0A9D8ITK5-F1
#
_entry.id   AF-A0A9D8ITK5-F1
#
_cell.length_a   1.000
_cell.length_b   1.000
_cell.length_c   1.000
_cell.angle_alpha   90.00
_cell.angle_beta   90.00
_cell.angle_gamma   90.00
#
_symmetry.space_group_name_H-M   'P 1'
#
loop_
_entity.id
_entity.type
_entity.pdbx_description
1 polymer ?
#
loop_
_entity_poly.entity_id
_entity_poly.type
_entity_poly.pdbx_seq_one_letter_code
_entity_poly.pdbx_strand_id
1 'polypeptide(L)'
;MGALAHDGTLGIPGLHLAANHDRAALIECHAMGLRLPPIILFDDGLGRFGPLTDLRASFELRTGALTTAERWIEATALWATRELAPLVRTRHSRPVNELPGDADEFLLVNGRARDHASLELDPLLPGHGVLVEARSGHAIAARLSRRDAAAFLESIEIPAGVARTELSGNRLLGR
;
A
#
# COMPACT_ATOMS: atom_id res chain seq x y z
N MET A 1 32.24 -14.17 31.18
CA MET A 1 31.75 -15.46 30.67
C MET A 1 30.23 -15.45 30.81
N GLY A 2 29.50 -15.54 29.69
CA GLY A 2 28.02 -15.62 29.63
C GLY A 2 27.31 -14.26 29.66
N ALA A 3 27.09 -13.61 28.52
CA ALA A 3 25.94 -13.77 27.61
C ALA A 3 24.71 -12.96 28.07
N LEU A 4 24.61 -11.71 27.60
CA LEU A 4 23.36 -10.95 27.58
C LEU A 4 22.63 -11.29 26.28
N ALA A 5 21.46 -11.91 26.42
CA ALA A 5 20.52 -12.14 25.33
C ALA A 5 20.01 -10.78 24.83
N HIS A 6 20.23 -10.50 23.54
CA HIS A 6 19.52 -9.42 22.84
C HIS A 6 18.19 -9.99 22.35
N ASP A 7 17.13 -9.71 23.12
CA ASP A 7 15.75 -9.80 22.65
C ASP A 7 15.48 -8.59 21.77
N GLY A 8 15.53 -8.80 20.45
CA GLY A 8 15.46 -7.78 19.40
C GLY A 8 14.04 -7.39 19.02
N THR A 9 13.19 -7.09 20.00
CA THR A 9 11.83 -6.62 19.74
C THR A 9 11.79 -5.09 19.83
N LEU A 10 12.19 -4.40 18.74
CA LEU A 10 11.87 -2.98 18.55
C LEU A 10 10.40 -2.87 18.10
N GLY A 11 9.49 -3.07 19.05
CA GLY A 11 8.09 -2.67 18.86
C GLY A 11 8.02 -1.14 18.90
N ILE A 12 7.87 -0.50 17.75
CA ILE A 12 7.59 0.94 17.67
C ILE A 12 6.08 1.11 17.75
N PRO A 13 5.54 1.84 18.75
CA PRO A 13 4.12 2.17 18.79
C PRO A 13 3.82 3.45 18.02
N GLY A 14 2.96 3.37 17.01
CA GLY A 14 2.13 4.48 16.53
C GLY A 14 2.56 5.20 15.25
N LEU A 15 3.18 4.53 14.26
CA LEU A 15 3.43 5.17 12.96
C LEU A 15 2.13 5.31 12.16
N HIS A 16 1.51 6.49 12.26
CA HIS A 16 0.31 6.89 11.50
C HIS A 16 0.67 7.94 10.45
N LEU A 17 0.50 7.62 9.17
CA LEU A 17 0.90 8.49 8.07
C LEU A 17 -0.24 9.45 7.67
N ALA A 18 -0.40 10.60 8.36
CA ALA A 18 -1.55 11.49 8.17
C ALA A 18 -1.54 12.32 6.86
N ALA A 19 -2.51 12.09 5.96
CA ALA A 19 -2.66 12.66 4.60
C ALA A 19 -2.58 14.20 4.40
N ASN A 20 -2.47 15.00 5.46
CA ASN A 20 -2.22 16.45 5.40
C ASN A 20 -1.03 16.91 6.28
N HIS A 21 -0.42 16.01 7.05
CA HIS A 21 0.80 16.20 7.85
C HIS A 21 1.96 15.28 7.37
N ASP A 22 1.80 14.65 6.21
CA ASP A 22 2.56 13.50 5.69
C ASP A 22 4.07 13.69 5.52
N ARG A 23 4.56 14.92 5.53
CA ARG A 23 6.01 15.11 5.49
C ARG A 23 6.66 14.63 6.78
N ALA A 24 6.00 14.77 7.94
CA ALA A 24 6.60 14.50 9.25
C ALA A 24 6.90 13.01 9.47
N ALA A 25 5.96 12.10 9.17
CA ALA A 25 6.18 10.66 9.34
C ALA A 25 7.21 10.11 8.33
N LEU A 26 7.19 10.58 7.09
CA LEU A 26 8.22 10.26 6.09
C LEU A 26 9.59 10.83 6.49
N ILE A 27 9.63 12.05 7.05
CA ILE A 27 10.82 12.69 7.62
C ILE A 27 11.31 11.93 8.85
N GLU A 28 10.44 11.42 9.72
CA GLU A 28 10.79 10.65 10.90
C GLU A 28 11.40 9.30 10.49
N CYS A 29 10.78 8.57 9.55
CA CYS A 29 11.41 7.38 8.96
C CYS A 29 12.79 7.73 8.39
N HIS A 30 12.90 8.82 7.63
CA HIS A 30 14.16 9.27 7.04
C HIS A 30 15.21 9.67 8.10
N ALA A 31 14.79 10.38 9.16
CA ALA A 31 15.62 10.82 10.28
C ALA A 31 16.09 9.65 11.15
N MET A 32 15.30 8.57 11.20
CA MET A 32 15.64 7.29 11.83
C MET A 32 16.47 6.37 10.91
N GLY A 33 16.82 6.83 9.70
CA GLY A 33 17.59 6.05 8.72
C GLY A 33 16.81 4.94 8.02
N LEU A 34 15.50 4.86 8.24
CA LEU A 34 14.59 3.93 7.55
C LEU A 34 14.27 4.50 6.17
N ARG A 35 14.81 3.89 5.12
CA ARG A 35 14.35 4.16 3.76
C ARG A 35 13.03 3.43 3.56
N LEU A 36 11.98 4.20 3.28
CA LEU A 36 10.73 3.61 2.83
C LEU A 36 10.95 3.01 1.43
N PRO A 37 10.49 1.77 1.19
CA PRO A 37 10.57 1.17 -0.12
C PRO A 37 9.69 1.96 -1.12
N PRO A 38 9.91 1.82 -2.43
CA PRO A 38 9.06 2.44 -3.42
C PRO A 38 7.59 2.08 -3.19
N ILE A 39 6.73 3.08 -3.27
CA ILE A 39 5.29 2.95 -3.02
C ILE A 39 4.58 2.67 -4.35
N ILE A 40 3.74 1.65 -4.37
CA ILE A 40 2.89 1.28 -5.50
C ILE A 40 1.43 1.38 -5.08
N LEU A 41 0.65 2.21 -5.77
CA LEU A 41 -0.80 2.20 -5.61
C LEU A 41 -1.39 1.14 -6.53
N PHE A 42 -2.18 0.23 -5.98
CA PHE A 42 -2.79 -0.82 -6.79
C PHE A 42 -4.31 -0.76 -6.78
N ASP A 43 -4.89 -1.11 -7.92
CA ASP A 43 -6.31 -1.37 -8.09
C ASP A 43 -6.55 -2.88 -7.99
N ASP A 44 -7.41 -3.28 -7.06
CA ASP A 44 -7.71 -4.70 -6.87
C ASP A 44 -8.84 -5.21 -7.76
N GLY A 45 -9.51 -4.35 -8.52
CA GLY A 45 -10.63 -4.73 -9.38
C GLY A 45 -11.88 -5.17 -8.63
N LEU A 46 -11.92 -5.05 -7.30
CA LEU A 46 -13.02 -5.52 -6.44
C LEU A 46 -13.96 -4.38 -6.00
N GLY A 47 -13.74 -3.16 -6.49
CA GLY A 47 -14.55 -1.99 -6.17
C GLY A 47 -15.94 -2.05 -6.81
N ARG A 48 -17.01 -1.98 -6.00
CA ARG A 48 -18.40 -1.87 -6.46
C ARG A 48 -18.84 -0.42 -6.66
N PHE A 49 -18.06 0.34 -7.43
CA PHE A 49 -18.40 1.74 -7.74
C PHE A 49 -19.25 1.87 -9.03
N GLY A 50 -19.69 0.75 -9.59
CA GLY A 50 -20.51 0.69 -10.79
C GLY A 50 -19.82 1.37 -11.98
N PRO A 51 -20.50 2.25 -12.74
CA PRO A 51 -19.94 2.85 -13.95
C PRO A 51 -18.72 3.76 -13.67
N LEU A 52 -18.46 4.12 -12.41
CA LEU A 52 -17.32 4.96 -12.06
C LEU A 52 -15.98 4.27 -12.25
N THR A 53 -15.93 2.93 -12.11
CA THR A 53 -14.71 2.13 -12.33
C THR A 53 -14.62 1.47 -13.70
N ASP A 54 -15.60 1.69 -14.58
CA ASP A 54 -15.59 1.10 -15.94
C ASP A 54 -14.37 1.57 -16.76
N LEU A 55 -14.02 2.85 -16.59
CA LEU A 55 -12.90 3.48 -17.30
C LEU A 55 -11.87 4.09 -16.36
N ARG A 56 -11.90 3.75 -15.06
CA ARG A 56 -11.03 4.33 -14.03
C ARG A 56 -10.61 3.29 -13.01
N ALA A 57 -9.32 3.30 -12.67
CA ALA A 57 -8.84 2.52 -11.55
C ALA A 57 -9.37 3.10 -10.23
N SER A 58 -9.48 2.27 -9.19
CA SER A 58 -9.99 2.72 -7.88
C SER A 58 -9.22 3.92 -7.30
N PHE A 59 -7.90 4.01 -7.52
CA PHE A 59 -7.09 5.13 -7.05
C PHE A 59 -7.32 6.45 -7.81
N GLU A 60 -7.99 6.41 -8.97
CA GLU A 60 -8.39 7.60 -9.74
C GLU A 60 -9.76 8.14 -9.32
N LEU A 61 -10.45 7.45 -8.41
CA LEU A 61 -11.71 7.92 -7.86
C LEU A 61 -11.45 9.01 -6.83
N ARG A 62 -12.25 10.06 -6.89
CA ARG A 62 -12.21 11.12 -5.89
C ARG A 62 -12.84 10.63 -4.59
N THR A 63 -12.10 10.79 -3.50
CA THR A 63 -12.56 10.50 -2.13
C THR A 63 -12.74 11.83 -1.38
N GLY A 64 -13.44 12.79 -1.99
CA GLY A 64 -13.53 14.18 -1.55
C GLY A 64 -12.93 15.13 -2.61
N ALA A 65 -12.06 16.05 -2.19
CA ALA A 65 -11.42 17.01 -3.10
C ALA A 65 -10.34 16.39 -4.01
N LEU A 66 -9.69 15.33 -3.53
CA LEU A 66 -8.56 14.67 -4.19
C LEU A 66 -8.88 13.19 -4.46
N THR A 67 -8.25 12.65 -5.49
CA THR A 67 -8.12 11.22 -5.75
C THR A 67 -7.10 10.58 -4.81
N THR A 68 -7.14 9.26 -4.64
CA THR A 68 -6.11 8.53 -3.89
C THR A 68 -4.72 8.74 -4.51
N ALA A 69 -4.59 8.74 -5.83
CA ALA A 69 -3.33 8.98 -6.53
C ALA A 69 -2.75 10.40 -6.33
N GLU A 70 -3.60 11.39 -6.07
CA GLU A 70 -3.20 12.75 -5.72
C GLU A 70 -2.79 12.88 -4.25
N ARG A 71 -3.40 12.10 -3.34
CA ARG A 71 -3.01 12.08 -1.91
C ARG A 71 -1.64 11.44 -1.72
N TRP A 72 -1.34 10.38 -2.46
CA TRP A 72 -0.04 9.71 -2.43
C TRP A 72 0.90 10.30 -3.47
N ILE A 73 1.35 11.53 -3.25
CA ILE A 73 2.29 12.18 -4.18
C ILE A 73 3.59 11.37 -4.34
N GLU A 74 4.03 10.72 -3.27
CA GLU A 74 5.21 9.85 -3.19
C GLU A 74 5.03 8.48 -3.87
N ALA A 75 3.85 8.18 -4.43
CA ALA A 75 3.65 6.95 -5.20
C ALA A 75 4.61 6.92 -6.39
N THR A 76 5.47 5.91 -6.41
CA THR A 76 6.52 5.72 -7.42
C THR A 76 5.99 5.01 -8.66
N ALA A 77 4.96 4.19 -8.52
CA ALA A 77 4.30 3.50 -9.61
C ALA A 77 2.80 3.28 -9.31
N LEU A 78 2.05 2.98 -10.36
CA LEU A 78 0.65 2.60 -10.30
C LEU A 78 0.47 1.18 -10.83
N TRP A 79 -0.49 0.45 -10.29
CA TRP A 79 -0.83 -0.88 -10.75
C TRP A 79 -2.33 -0.98 -10.96
N ALA A 80 -2.76 -1.07 -12.21
CA ALA A 80 -4.15 -1.22 -12.59
C ALA A 80 -4.44 -2.66 -13.03
N THR A 81 -5.71 -3.02 -13.07
CA THR A 81 -6.13 -4.25 -13.77
C THR A 81 -5.69 -4.21 -15.23
N ARG A 82 -5.54 -5.39 -15.84
CA ARG A 82 -5.04 -5.53 -17.21
C ARG A 82 -5.84 -4.70 -18.22
N GLU A 83 -7.15 -4.63 -18.02
CA GLU A 83 -8.11 -3.93 -18.85
C GLU A 83 -7.94 -2.40 -18.75
N LEU A 84 -7.65 -1.90 -17.54
CA LEU A 84 -7.53 -0.47 -17.26
C LEU A 84 -6.12 0.08 -17.50
N ALA A 85 -5.08 -0.77 -17.49
CA ALA A 85 -3.69 -0.33 -17.62
C ALA A 85 -3.42 0.59 -18.84
N PRO A 86 -3.96 0.35 -20.05
CA PRO A 86 -3.79 1.28 -21.17
C PRO A 86 -4.38 2.67 -20.90
N LEU A 87 -5.56 2.74 -20.26
CA LEU A 87 -6.21 4.01 -19.93
C LEU A 87 -5.42 4.77 -18.86
N VAL A 88 -5.00 4.07 -17.80
CA VAL A 88 -4.20 4.66 -16.72
C VAL A 88 -2.89 5.24 -17.27
N ARG A 89 -2.20 4.54 -18.19
CA ARG A 89 -0.96 5.04 -18.84
C ARG A 89 -1.15 6.35 -19.59
N THR A 90 -2.33 6.62 -20.15
CA THR A 90 -2.58 7.87 -20.88
C THR A 90 -2.83 9.07 -19.97
N ARG A 91 -3.17 8.84 -18.71
CA ARG A 91 -3.57 9.88 -17.74
C ARG A 91 -2.50 10.17 -16.70
N HIS A 92 -1.57 9.25 -16.50
CA HIS A 92 -0.51 9.34 -15.50
C HIS A 92 0.87 9.28 -16.15
N SER A 93 1.78 10.11 -15.68
CA SER A 93 3.20 10.08 -16.08
C SER A 93 4.01 9.04 -15.33
N ARG A 94 3.47 8.46 -14.25
CA ARG A 94 4.10 7.41 -13.45
C ARG A 94 4.11 6.09 -14.22
N PRO A 95 5.10 5.20 -13.99
CA PRO A 95 5.05 3.83 -14.50
C PRO A 95 3.76 3.11 -14.10
N VAL A 96 3.18 2.34 -15.02
CA VAL A 96 1.92 1.61 -14.82
C VAL A 96 2.13 0.13 -15.12
N ASN A 97 1.85 -0.71 -14.13
CA ASN A 97 2.06 -2.16 -14.14
C ASN A 97 3.54 -2.53 -14.36
N GLU A 98 4.42 -1.75 -13.75
CA GLU A 98 5.86 -1.94 -13.77
C GLU A 98 6.41 -1.76 -12.35
N LEU A 99 7.26 -2.68 -11.91
CA LEU A 99 7.93 -2.55 -10.61
C LEU A 99 9.10 -1.57 -10.74
N PRO A 100 9.12 -0.47 -9.97
CA PRO A 100 10.08 0.60 -10.16
C PRO A 100 11.51 0.22 -9.73
N GLY A 101 12.48 0.54 -10.59
CA GLY A 101 13.92 0.40 -10.33
C GLY A 101 14.35 -1.01 -9.96
N ASP A 102 15.44 -1.10 -9.19
CA ASP A 102 16.03 -2.36 -8.70
C ASP A 102 15.72 -2.62 -7.20
N ALA A 103 14.66 -2.00 -6.66
CA ALA A 103 14.30 -2.21 -5.26
C ALA A 103 13.93 -3.67 -4.96
N ASP A 104 14.34 -4.18 -3.80
CA ASP A 104 14.09 -5.56 -3.38
C ASP A 104 12.74 -5.74 -2.68
N GLU A 105 12.11 -4.64 -2.25
CA GLU A 105 10.83 -4.62 -1.56
C GLU A 105 10.01 -3.39 -1.95
N PHE A 106 8.69 -3.49 -1.75
CA PHE A 106 7.72 -2.47 -2.13
C PHE A 106 6.66 -2.30 -1.05
N LEU A 107 6.21 -1.05 -0.87
CA LEU A 107 4.99 -0.77 -0.11
C LEU A 107 3.82 -0.67 -1.10
N LEU A 108 2.93 -1.65 -1.06
CA LEU A 108 1.75 -1.72 -1.89
C LEU A 108 0.57 -1.14 -1.11
N VAL A 109 -0.17 -0.20 -1.69
CA VAL A 109 -1.33 0.43 -1.05
C VAL A 109 -2.55 0.33 -1.95
N ASN A 110 -3.65 -0.18 -1.41
CA ASN A 110 -4.88 -0.36 -2.15
C ASN A 110 -5.51 1.01 -2.47
N GLY A 111 -5.87 1.22 -3.74
CA GLY A 111 -6.53 2.44 -4.21
C GLY A 111 -7.87 2.74 -3.53
N ARG A 112 -8.53 1.71 -2.98
CA ARG A 112 -9.78 1.81 -2.22
C ARG A 112 -9.58 2.15 -0.75
N ALA A 113 -8.34 2.23 -0.24
CA ALA A 113 -8.10 2.53 1.17
C ALA A 113 -8.65 3.91 1.53
N ARG A 114 -9.55 3.96 2.51
CA ARG A 114 -10.34 5.15 2.85
C ARG A 114 -9.55 6.19 3.62
N ASP A 115 -8.68 5.70 4.49
CA ASP A 115 -7.97 6.51 5.47
C ASP A 115 -6.48 6.19 5.44
N HIS A 116 -5.84 6.65 4.37
CA HIS A 116 -4.39 6.64 4.23
C HIS A 116 -3.70 7.32 5.41
N ALA A 117 -4.38 8.32 5.99
CA ALA A 117 -3.91 9.12 7.12
C ALA A 117 -3.61 8.27 8.38
N SER A 118 -4.36 7.17 8.49
CA SER A 118 -4.41 6.30 9.66
C SER A 118 -3.81 4.92 9.42
N LEU A 119 -3.19 4.68 8.26
CA LEU A 119 -2.57 3.39 7.99
C LEU A 119 -1.53 3.12 9.07
N GLU A 120 -1.82 2.13 9.89
CA GLU A 120 -0.90 1.60 10.90
C GLU A 120 0.21 0.90 10.13
N LEU A 121 1.36 1.57 9.98
CA LEU A 121 2.50 1.05 9.21
C LEU A 121 3.46 0.23 10.07
N ASP A 122 3.30 0.24 11.40
CA ASP A 122 4.09 -0.61 12.32
C ASP A 122 4.05 -2.10 11.94
N PRO A 123 2.90 -2.69 11.51
CA PRO A 123 2.86 -4.07 11.04
C PRO A 123 3.46 -4.28 9.64
N LEU A 124 3.90 -3.20 8.97
CA LEU A 124 4.59 -3.20 7.67
C LEU A 124 6.08 -2.81 7.81
N LEU A 125 6.65 -3.02 9.00
CA LEU A 125 8.09 -2.91 9.22
C LEU A 125 8.89 -3.92 8.38
N PRO A 126 10.20 -3.69 8.16
CA PRO A 126 11.03 -4.55 7.32
C PRO A 126 10.93 -6.01 7.75
N GLY A 127 10.59 -6.88 6.81
CA GLY A 127 10.55 -8.31 7.02
C GLY A 127 9.17 -8.93 6.88
N HIS A 128 8.04 -8.29 7.22
CA HIS A 128 6.73 -8.93 7.16
C HIS A 128 5.54 -7.96 7.02
N GLY A 129 4.50 -8.43 6.32
CA GLY A 129 3.12 -8.06 6.63
C GLY A 129 2.19 -7.76 5.45
N VAL A 130 0.95 -8.19 5.58
CA VAL A 130 -0.19 -7.61 4.87
C VAL A 130 -1.20 -7.12 5.89
N LEU A 131 -1.60 -5.85 5.77
CA LEU A 131 -2.76 -5.31 6.46
C LEU A 131 -4.01 -5.74 5.71
N VAL A 132 -4.91 -6.42 6.40
CA VAL A 132 -6.13 -6.97 5.82
C VAL A 132 -7.34 -6.34 6.48
N GLU A 133 -8.36 -6.00 5.71
CA GLU A 133 -9.62 -5.55 6.27
C GLU A 133 -10.38 -6.74 6.86
N ALA A 134 -10.54 -6.79 8.18
CA ALA A 134 -11.09 -7.95 8.91
C ALA A 134 -12.44 -8.44 8.37
N ARG A 135 -13.28 -7.52 7.87
CA ARG A 135 -14.61 -7.85 7.38
C ARG A 135 -14.62 -8.49 5.98
N SER A 136 -13.73 -8.05 5.08
CA SER A 136 -13.73 -8.50 3.68
C SER A 136 -12.62 -9.50 3.37
N GLY A 137 -11.57 -9.53 4.19
CA GLY A 137 -10.37 -10.31 3.91
C GLY A 137 -9.49 -9.70 2.81
N HIS A 138 -9.83 -8.53 2.29
CA HIS A 138 -9.05 -7.88 1.23
C HIS A 138 -7.87 -7.10 1.79
N ALA A 139 -6.76 -7.09 1.04
CA ALA A 139 -5.56 -6.36 1.40
C ALA A 139 -5.77 -4.83 1.34
N ILE A 140 -5.41 -4.14 2.42
CA ILE A 140 -5.41 -2.69 2.54
C ILE A 140 -4.03 -2.14 2.10
N ALA A 141 -2.98 -2.73 2.63
CA ALA A 141 -1.59 -2.42 2.29
C ALA A 141 -0.70 -3.63 2.57
N ALA A 142 0.45 -3.71 1.90
CA ALA A 142 1.39 -4.80 2.06
C ALA A 142 2.82 -4.31 1.89
N ARG A 143 3.77 -4.88 2.63
CA ARG A 143 5.21 -4.72 2.37
C ARG A 143 5.75 -6.06 1.93
N LEU A 144 6.07 -6.16 0.65
CA LEU A 144 6.41 -7.44 0.02
C LEU A 144 7.77 -7.35 -0.67
N SER A 145 8.47 -8.49 -0.70
CA SER A 145 9.65 -8.66 -1.57
C SER A 145 9.26 -8.44 -3.03
N ARG A 146 10.21 -8.13 -3.90
CA ARG A 146 9.95 -7.97 -5.35
C ARG A 146 9.19 -9.16 -5.94
N ARG A 147 9.59 -10.38 -5.57
CA ARG A 147 8.95 -11.61 -6.05
C ARG A 147 7.49 -11.69 -5.59
N ASP A 148 7.26 -11.48 -4.30
CA ASP A 148 5.92 -11.59 -3.71
C ASP A 148 5.01 -10.44 -4.14
N ALA A 149 5.58 -9.24 -4.34
CA ALA A 149 4.88 -8.09 -4.87
C ALA A 149 4.41 -8.34 -6.31
N ALA A 150 5.26 -8.88 -7.18
CA ALA A 150 4.87 -9.25 -8.54
C ALA A 150 3.71 -10.25 -8.53
N ALA A 151 3.84 -11.34 -7.77
CA ALA A 151 2.80 -12.37 -7.65
C ALA A 151 1.48 -11.81 -7.09
N PHE A 152 1.56 -11.01 -6.02
CA PHE A 152 0.40 -10.38 -5.40
C PHE A 152 -0.29 -9.39 -6.34
N LEU A 153 0.45 -8.56 -7.07
CA LEU A 153 -0.14 -7.56 -7.96
C LEU A 153 -0.79 -8.18 -9.21
N GLU A 154 -0.38 -9.38 -9.59
CA GLU A 154 -0.99 -10.14 -10.68
C GLU A 154 -2.29 -10.85 -10.28
N SER A 155 -2.36 -11.40 -9.06
CA SER A 155 -3.48 -12.23 -8.61
C SER A 155 -4.39 -11.58 -7.57
N ILE A 156 -3.93 -10.51 -6.91
CA ILE A 156 -4.43 -9.92 -5.67
C ILE A 156 -4.55 -10.90 -4.48
N GLU A 157 -4.01 -12.11 -4.62
CA GLU A 157 -3.99 -13.12 -3.57
C GLU A 157 -2.80 -12.89 -2.65
N ILE A 158 -3.06 -12.87 -1.34
CA ILE A 158 -2.02 -12.69 -0.32
C ILE A 158 -1.09 -13.91 -0.33
N PRO A 159 0.22 -13.74 -0.60
CA PRO A 159 1.17 -14.84 -0.70
C PRO A 159 1.20 -15.71 0.56
N ALA A 160 1.36 -17.02 0.38
CA ALA A 160 1.45 -17.97 1.48
C ALA A 160 2.69 -17.70 2.34
N GLY A 161 2.54 -17.78 3.66
CA GLY A 161 3.64 -17.54 4.61
C GLY A 161 3.92 -16.08 4.95
N VAL A 162 3.22 -15.11 4.31
CA VAL A 162 3.29 -13.71 4.72
C VAL A 162 2.36 -13.47 5.91
N ALA A 163 2.90 -12.86 6.98
CA ALA A 163 2.13 -12.51 8.16
C ALA A 163 0.96 -11.56 7.81
N ARG A 164 -0.18 -11.72 8.49
CA ARG A 164 -1.37 -10.92 8.26
C ARG A 164 -1.78 -10.23 9.54
N THR A 165 -2.09 -8.94 9.44
CA THR A 165 -2.66 -8.16 10.54
C THR A 165 -4.03 -7.68 10.11
N GLU A 166 -5.05 -8.10 10.85
CA GLU A 166 -6.42 -7.71 10.58
C GLU A 166 -6.74 -6.38 11.24
N LEU A 167 -7.21 -5.43 10.44
CA LEU A 167 -7.71 -4.15 10.91
C LEU A 167 -9.23 -4.14 10.89
N SER A 168 -9.82 -3.79 12.02
CA SER A 168 -11.26 -3.64 12.16
C SER A 168 -11.76 -2.34 11.50
N GLY A 169 -13.08 -2.26 11.30
CA GLY A 169 -13.75 -1.11 10.70
C GLY A 169 -13.90 -1.18 9.17
N ASN A 170 -14.35 -0.06 8.58
CA ASN A 170 -14.49 0.08 7.13
C ASN A 170 -13.25 0.82 6.61
N ARG A 171 -12.25 0.04 6.22
CA ARG A 171 -10.94 0.53 5.75
C ARG A 171 -10.90 0.65 4.23
N LEU A 172 -11.70 -0.13 3.50
CA LEU A 172 -11.82 -0.08 2.05
C LEU A 172 -13.17 0.48 1.59
N LEU A 173 -13.15 1.22 0.50
CA LEU A 173 -14.32 1.80 -0.18
C LEU A 173 -14.97 0.81 -1.18
N GLY A 174 -16.24 1.05 -1.52
CA GLY A 174 -16.92 0.37 -2.64
C GLY A 174 -17.11 -1.13 -2.43
N ARG A 175 -17.82 -1.50 -1.36
CA ARG A 175 -18.24 -2.88 -1.10
C ARG A 175 -19.55 -3.24 -1.78
#